data_AF-A0A421EKD3-F1
#
_entry.id   AF-A0A421EKD3-F1
#
_cell.length_a   1.000
_cell.length_b   1.000
_cell.length_c   1.000
_cell.angle_alpha   90.00
_cell.angle_beta   90.00
_cell.angle_gamma   90.00
#
_symmetry.space_group_name_H-M   'P 1'
#
loop_
_entity.id
_entity.type
_entity.pdbx_description
1 polymer ?
#
loop_
_entity_poly.entity_id
_entity_poly.type
_entity_poly.pdbx_seq_one_letter_code
_entity_poly.pdbx_strand_id
1 'polypeptide(L)'
;MLVDTAVWAWIGALAMGAGTVPPLWAWYSRSSATGGSHAVYYGTLAGVTGVAALAYLAMALGVGTLSTAVGELEVVRYVDWLVTTPLILLYLGLLARPSRRVLAGLIGVDVVVIAGGVTAAATGGTVSWVAFGVAGAAYLALVYGLLVSLPRSASAAGDRVRAVFGTLRNITVVLWTLYPVVWLLAPTGFGLLTPATEMLVFVYLDIVSKVGFVVVAVAGADALDRLGADRGVAVGDSVGADAAGERTTALGDD
;
A
#
# COMPACT_ATOMS: atom_id res chain seq x y z
N MET A 1 32.98 3.60 13.79
CA MET A 1 32.75 3.53 12.33
C MET A 1 31.27 3.81 12.12
N LEU A 2 30.89 5.01 11.67
CA LEU A 2 29.49 5.29 11.33
C LEU A 2 29.19 4.46 10.06
N VAL A 3 28.19 3.60 10.13
CA VAL A 3 27.78 2.78 8.98
C VAL A 3 27.27 3.73 7.89
N ASP A 4 27.81 3.61 6.69
CA ASP A 4 27.43 4.38 5.51
C ASP A 4 25.93 4.18 5.20
N THR A 5 25.22 5.25 4.83
CA THR A 5 23.82 5.20 4.40
C THR A 5 23.63 4.21 3.23
N ALA A 6 24.67 4.02 2.40
CA ALA A 6 24.70 3.04 1.33
C ALA A 6 24.49 1.59 1.83
N VAL A 7 25.01 1.22 3.00
CA VAL A 7 24.83 -0.15 3.55
C VAL A 7 23.36 -0.41 3.84
N TRP A 8 22.68 0.57 4.43
CA TRP A 8 21.24 0.46 4.70
C TRP A 8 20.42 0.40 3.42
N ALA A 9 20.82 1.14 2.38
CA ALA A 9 20.18 1.06 1.07
C ALA A 9 20.31 -0.34 0.44
N TRP A 10 21.50 -0.96 0.50
CA TRP A 10 21.71 -2.33 0.05
C TRP A 10 20.87 -3.36 0.82
N ILE A 11 20.77 -3.22 2.15
CA ILE A 11 19.89 -4.06 2.97
C ILE A 11 18.44 -3.91 2.52
N GLY A 12 17.98 -2.68 2.30
CA GLY A 12 16.64 -2.39 1.76
C GLY A 12 16.42 -3.08 0.41
N ALA A 13 17.36 -2.96 -0.53
CA ALA A 13 17.25 -3.54 -1.86
C ALA A 13 17.12 -5.07 -1.81
N LEU A 14 17.97 -5.73 -1.02
CA LEU A 14 17.95 -7.18 -0.86
C LEU A 14 16.68 -7.67 -0.18
N ALA A 15 16.24 -7.00 0.89
CA ALA A 15 15.03 -7.36 1.63
C ALA A 15 13.77 -7.21 0.77
N MET A 16 13.66 -6.11 0.03
CA MET A 16 12.54 -5.86 -0.89
C MET A 16 12.57 -6.82 -2.09
N GLY A 17 13.75 -7.12 -2.62
CA GLY A 17 13.93 -8.13 -3.66
C GLY A 17 13.43 -9.50 -3.19
N ALA A 18 13.82 -9.92 -1.98
CA ALA A 18 13.34 -11.15 -1.36
C ALA A 18 11.81 -11.12 -1.13
N GLY A 19 11.27 -9.99 -0.66
CA GLY A 19 9.83 -9.79 -0.47
C GLY A 19 9.00 -9.89 -1.76
N THR A 20 9.61 -9.69 -2.92
CA THR A 20 8.96 -9.80 -4.23
C THR A 20 8.78 -11.25 -4.68
N VAL A 21 9.57 -12.19 -4.15
CA VAL A 21 9.53 -13.61 -4.55
C VAL A 21 8.20 -14.29 -4.17
N PRO A 22 7.68 -14.22 -2.92
CA PRO A 22 6.44 -14.90 -2.54
C PRO A 22 5.22 -14.58 -3.42
N PRO A 23 4.88 -13.32 -3.72
CA PRO A 23 3.73 -13.01 -4.57
C PRO A 23 3.94 -13.46 -6.03
N LEU A 24 5.15 -13.36 -6.58
CA LEU A 24 5.44 -13.88 -7.94
C LEU A 24 5.36 -15.41 -8.00
N TRP A 25 5.87 -16.09 -6.99
CA TRP A 25 5.74 -17.54 -6.88
C TRP A 25 4.27 -17.96 -6.75
N ALA A 26 3.50 -17.27 -5.92
CA ALA A 26 2.08 -17.49 -5.77
C ALA A 26 1.30 -17.23 -7.08
N TRP A 27 1.68 -16.18 -7.83
CA TRP A 27 1.15 -15.94 -9.16
C TRP A 27 1.44 -17.15 -10.06
N TYR A 28 2.71 -17.51 -10.25
CA TYR A 28 3.13 -18.57 -11.16
C TYR A 28 2.49 -19.92 -10.83
N SER A 29 2.54 -20.33 -9.57
CA SER A 29 2.04 -21.64 -9.11
C SER A 29 0.52 -21.77 -9.11
N ARG A 30 -0.23 -20.68 -8.92
CA ARG A 30 -1.70 -20.72 -8.81
C ARG A 30 -2.43 -20.28 -10.08
N SER A 31 -1.77 -19.59 -11.00
CA SER A 31 -2.39 -19.18 -12.27
C SER A 31 -2.76 -20.34 -13.18
N SER A 32 -2.06 -21.47 -13.04
CA SER A 32 -2.36 -22.72 -13.73
C SER A 32 -3.57 -23.48 -13.14
N ALA A 33 -4.00 -23.19 -11.90
CA ALA A 33 -5.07 -23.91 -11.22
C ALA A 33 -6.42 -23.17 -11.19
N THR A 34 -6.42 -21.83 -11.17
CA THR A 34 -7.65 -21.04 -10.93
C THR A 34 -8.04 -20.09 -12.07
N GLY A 35 -7.55 -20.31 -13.29
CA GLY A 35 -8.02 -19.59 -14.48
C GLY A 35 -7.89 -18.05 -14.42
N GLY A 36 -6.81 -17.52 -13.86
CA GLY A 36 -6.48 -16.09 -13.88
C GLY A 36 -7.15 -15.17 -12.83
N SER A 37 -8.07 -15.69 -12.01
CA SER A 37 -8.90 -14.85 -11.09
C SER A 37 -8.12 -13.99 -10.08
N HIS A 38 -6.88 -14.37 -9.71
CA HIS A 38 -6.14 -13.70 -8.62
C HIS A 38 -4.88 -12.94 -9.07
N ALA A 39 -4.60 -12.86 -10.38
CA ALA A 39 -3.36 -12.29 -10.90
C ALA A 39 -3.15 -10.82 -10.48
N VAL A 40 -4.23 -10.03 -10.44
CA VAL A 40 -4.19 -8.63 -9.99
C VAL A 40 -3.71 -8.51 -8.54
N TYR A 41 -4.15 -9.40 -7.64
CA TYR A 41 -3.75 -9.35 -6.23
C TYR A 41 -2.24 -9.59 -6.08
N TYR A 42 -1.73 -10.66 -6.70
CA TYR A 42 -0.31 -10.98 -6.63
C TYR A 42 0.56 -9.97 -7.38
N GLY A 43 0.10 -9.47 -8.52
CA GLY A 43 0.76 -8.40 -9.27
C GLY A 43 0.86 -7.10 -8.47
N THR A 44 -0.19 -6.70 -7.75
CA THR A 44 -0.16 -5.54 -6.85
C THR A 44 0.87 -5.76 -5.72
N LEU A 45 0.88 -6.91 -5.07
CA LEU A 45 1.85 -7.23 -4.00
C LEU A 45 3.30 -7.25 -4.51
N ALA A 46 3.54 -7.88 -5.65
CA ALA A 46 4.86 -7.89 -6.29
C ALA A 46 5.29 -6.48 -6.70
N GLY A 47 4.35 -5.62 -7.14
CA GLY A 47 4.61 -4.22 -7.43
C GLY A 47 5.06 -3.42 -6.21
N VAL A 48 4.45 -3.65 -5.04
CA VAL A 48 4.82 -2.96 -3.79
C VAL A 48 6.30 -3.18 -3.43
N THR A 49 6.75 -4.44 -3.37
CA THR A 49 8.14 -4.74 -2.99
C THR A 49 9.10 -4.61 -4.17
N GLY A 50 8.64 -4.83 -5.40
CA GLY A 50 9.48 -4.73 -6.61
C GLY A 50 9.89 -3.29 -6.89
N VAL A 51 8.96 -2.33 -6.82
CA VAL A 51 9.27 -0.90 -6.97
C VAL A 51 10.19 -0.44 -5.85
N ALA A 52 9.91 -0.81 -4.60
CA ALA A 52 10.77 -0.48 -3.48
C ALA A 52 12.18 -1.07 -3.62
N ALA A 53 12.32 -2.30 -4.15
CA ALA A 53 13.63 -2.91 -4.42
C ALA A 53 14.45 -2.10 -5.42
N LEU A 54 13.82 -1.64 -6.51
CA LEU A 54 14.47 -0.78 -7.50
C LEU A 54 14.86 0.59 -6.93
N ALA A 55 13.98 1.17 -6.11
CA ALA A 55 14.25 2.43 -5.44
C ALA A 55 15.44 2.33 -4.47
N TYR A 56 15.48 1.28 -3.67
CA TYR A 56 16.62 1.02 -2.77
C TYR A 56 17.91 0.70 -3.52
N LEU A 57 17.82 -0.03 -4.64
CA LEU A 57 18.99 -0.26 -5.49
C LEU A 57 19.52 1.06 -6.06
N ALA A 58 18.65 1.95 -6.54
CA ALA A 58 19.05 3.27 -7.02
C ALA A 58 19.71 4.11 -5.91
N MET A 59 19.12 4.17 -4.71
CA MET A 59 19.74 4.83 -3.55
C MET A 59 21.10 4.21 -3.18
N ALA A 60 21.23 2.88 -3.23
CA ALA A 60 22.48 2.18 -2.93
C ALA A 60 23.60 2.46 -3.95
N LEU A 61 23.22 2.79 -5.18
CA LEU A 61 24.12 3.20 -6.27
C LEU A 61 24.36 4.73 -6.27
N GLY A 62 23.80 5.48 -5.32
CA GLY A 62 23.93 6.93 -5.24
C GLY A 62 23.13 7.69 -6.31
N VAL A 63 22.05 7.08 -6.84
CA VAL A 63 21.21 7.67 -7.87
C VAL A 63 19.96 8.30 -7.26
N GLY A 64 19.66 9.52 -7.70
CA GLY A 64 18.38 10.21 -7.45
C GLY A 64 18.28 10.93 -6.11
N THR A 65 19.42 11.35 -5.57
CA THR A 65 19.53 12.40 -4.57
C THR A 65 19.57 13.77 -5.24
N LEU A 66 18.90 14.78 -4.67
CA LEU A 66 18.97 16.18 -5.09
C LEU A 66 19.46 17.08 -3.95
N SER A 67 20.42 17.95 -4.25
CA SER A 67 20.85 19.00 -3.32
C SER A 67 19.78 20.09 -3.25
N THR A 68 19.28 20.36 -2.05
CA THR A 68 18.33 21.43 -1.76
C THR A 68 18.96 22.49 -0.86
N ALA A 69 18.28 23.60 -0.63
CA ALA A 69 18.74 24.65 0.29
C ALA A 69 18.86 24.18 1.75
N VAL A 70 18.25 23.04 2.11
CA VAL A 70 18.23 22.50 3.48
C VAL A 70 19.01 21.19 3.64
N GLY A 71 19.61 20.67 2.56
CA GLY A 71 20.38 19.44 2.56
C GLY A 71 20.09 18.55 1.36
N GLU A 72 20.62 17.34 1.41
CA GLU A 72 20.40 16.31 0.39
C GLU A 72 19.04 15.64 0.56
N LEU A 73 18.26 15.59 -0.53
CA LEU A 73 16.94 14.97 -0.57
C LEU A 73 16.99 13.69 -1.42
N GLU A 74 16.68 12.56 -0.80
CA GLU A 74 16.53 11.28 -1.50
C GLU A 74 15.20 11.23 -2.27
N VAL A 75 15.16 11.81 -3.47
CA VAL A 75 13.93 11.90 -4.29
C VAL A 75 13.38 10.53 -4.64
N VAL A 76 14.26 9.55 -4.88
CA VAL A 76 13.85 8.17 -5.22
C VAL A 76 12.94 7.56 -4.14
N ARG A 77 13.17 7.88 -2.86
CA ARG A 77 12.31 7.41 -1.75
C ARG A 77 10.88 7.91 -1.91
N TYR A 78 10.71 9.18 -2.24
CA TYR A 78 9.38 9.76 -2.40
C TYR A 78 8.70 9.28 -3.68
N VAL A 79 9.47 8.99 -4.74
CA VAL A 79 8.96 8.34 -5.96
C VAL A 79 8.50 6.91 -5.66
N ASP A 80 9.27 6.13 -4.89
CA ASP A 80 8.84 4.83 -4.38
C ASP A 80 7.51 4.97 -3.67
N TRP A 81 7.44 5.82 -2.64
CA TRP A 81 6.23 5.97 -1.85
C TRP A 81 5.05 6.40 -2.71
N LEU A 82 5.22 7.35 -3.63
CA LEU A 82 4.16 7.81 -4.54
C LEU A 82 3.57 6.68 -5.42
N VAL A 83 4.30 5.57 -5.61
CA VAL A 83 3.82 4.39 -6.33
C VAL A 83 3.34 3.30 -5.38
N THR A 84 4.13 2.98 -4.35
CA THR A 84 3.87 1.81 -3.49
C THR A 84 2.78 2.05 -2.46
N THR A 85 2.61 3.30 -1.99
CA THR A 85 1.51 3.64 -1.07
C THR A 85 0.14 3.52 -1.75
N PRO A 86 -0.09 3.99 -2.99
CA PRO A 86 -1.30 3.67 -3.75
C PRO A 86 -1.50 2.18 -4.03
N LEU A 87 -0.43 1.41 -4.26
CA LEU A 87 -0.53 -0.04 -4.48
C LEU A 87 -0.98 -0.78 -3.20
N ILE A 88 -0.51 -0.36 -2.02
CA ILE A 88 -0.98 -0.89 -0.73
C ILE A 88 -2.47 -0.57 -0.54
N LEU A 89 -2.88 0.67 -0.81
CA LEU A 89 -4.29 1.09 -0.75
C LEU A 89 -5.15 0.34 -1.76
N LEU A 90 -4.64 0.11 -2.96
CA LEU A 90 -5.29 -0.71 -3.99
C LEU A 90 -5.50 -2.13 -3.48
N TYR A 91 -4.49 -2.76 -2.87
CA TYR A 91 -4.63 -4.11 -2.34
C TYR A 91 -5.70 -4.20 -1.25
N LEU A 92 -5.71 -3.26 -0.29
CA LEU A 92 -6.76 -3.15 0.73
C LEU A 92 -8.14 -2.94 0.08
N GLY A 93 -8.21 -2.11 -0.97
CA GLY A 93 -9.40 -1.88 -1.77
C GLY A 93 -9.88 -3.11 -2.53
N LEU A 94 -8.99 -3.96 -3.03
CA LEU A 94 -9.36 -5.20 -3.70
C LEU A 94 -10.00 -6.20 -2.72
N LEU A 95 -9.54 -6.22 -1.46
CA LEU A 95 -10.14 -7.03 -0.40
C LEU A 95 -11.48 -6.48 0.08
N ALA A 96 -11.56 -5.16 0.34
CA ALA A 96 -12.76 -4.52 0.86
C ALA A 96 -13.83 -4.28 -0.22
N ARG A 97 -13.45 -4.17 -1.49
CA ARG A 97 -14.32 -3.84 -2.63
C ARG A 97 -15.20 -2.59 -2.42
N PRO A 98 -14.63 -1.44 -2.01
CA PRO A 98 -15.39 -0.21 -1.88
C PRO A 98 -15.79 0.35 -3.25
N SER A 99 -16.62 1.40 -3.26
CA SER A 99 -16.87 2.15 -4.49
C SER A 99 -15.57 2.76 -5.06
N ARG A 100 -15.52 2.91 -6.39
CA ARG A 100 -14.39 3.54 -7.09
C ARG A 100 -14.07 4.94 -6.54
N ARG A 101 -15.10 5.70 -6.15
CA ARG A 101 -14.96 7.04 -5.56
C ARG A 101 -14.23 6.99 -4.23
N VAL A 102 -14.54 6.03 -3.36
CA VAL A 102 -13.86 5.88 -2.06
C VAL A 102 -12.39 5.51 -2.27
N LEU A 103 -12.11 4.52 -3.13
CA LEU A 103 -10.72 4.10 -3.39
C LEU A 103 -9.89 5.23 -4.04
N ALA A 104 -10.44 5.90 -5.05
CA ALA A 104 -9.78 7.04 -5.69
C ALA A 104 -9.57 8.21 -4.72
N GLY A 105 -10.51 8.46 -3.82
CA GLY A 105 -10.38 9.46 -2.77
C GLY A 105 -9.24 9.14 -1.79
N LEU A 106 -9.12 7.88 -1.36
CA LEU A 106 -8.01 7.44 -0.50
C LEU A 106 -6.66 7.64 -1.19
N ILE A 107 -6.53 7.21 -2.45
CA ILE A 107 -5.31 7.39 -3.24
C ILE A 107 -5.00 8.88 -3.45
N GLY A 108 -6.01 9.71 -3.73
CA GLY A 108 -5.81 11.15 -3.89
C GLY A 108 -5.31 11.82 -2.61
N VAL A 109 -5.87 11.45 -1.45
CA VAL A 109 -5.41 11.95 -0.15
C VAL A 109 -3.98 11.47 0.15
N ASP A 110 -3.66 10.21 -0.16
CA ASP A 110 -2.32 9.65 -0.03
C ASP A 110 -1.27 10.40 -0.86
N VAL A 111 -1.59 10.76 -2.11
CA VAL A 111 -0.73 11.62 -2.93
C VAL A 111 -0.49 12.99 -2.27
N VAL A 112 -1.50 13.57 -1.62
CA VAL A 112 -1.33 14.84 -0.87
C VAL A 112 -0.40 14.65 0.33
N VAL A 113 -0.48 13.51 1.04
CA VAL A 113 0.46 13.19 2.13
C VAL A 113 1.90 13.15 1.61
N ILE A 114 2.15 12.42 0.52
CA ILE A 114 3.50 12.30 -0.06
C ILE A 114 3.99 13.65 -0.59
N ALA A 115 3.17 14.40 -1.32
CA ALA A 115 3.54 15.71 -1.86
C ALA A 115 3.86 16.74 -0.76
N GLY A 116 3.08 16.73 0.33
CA GLY A 116 3.35 17.56 1.50
C GLY A 116 4.64 17.14 2.20
N GLY A 117 4.90 15.84 2.33
CA GLY A 117 6.16 15.29 2.86
C GLY A 117 7.39 15.70 2.05
N VAL A 118 7.32 15.60 0.71
CA VAL A 118 8.38 16.09 -0.20
C VAL A 118 8.63 17.58 0.01
N THR A 119 7.57 18.38 0.03
CA THR A 119 7.69 19.84 0.24
C THR A 119 8.30 20.15 1.59
N ALA A 120 7.89 19.44 2.64
CA ALA A 120 8.44 19.59 3.98
C ALA A 120 9.93 19.24 4.05
N ALA A 121 10.36 18.17 3.38
CA ALA A 121 11.76 17.75 3.35
C ALA A 121 12.65 18.58 2.42
N ALA A 122 12.09 19.17 1.36
CA ALA A 122 12.83 19.98 0.39
C ALA A 122 12.99 21.47 0.79
N THR A 123 12.26 21.91 1.82
CA THR A 123 12.22 23.30 2.27
C THR A 123 12.58 23.43 3.75
N GLY A 124 12.83 24.65 4.20
CA GLY A 124 13.14 24.96 5.61
C GLY A 124 12.19 25.98 6.21
N GLY A 125 12.31 26.18 7.52
CA GLY A 125 11.53 27.21 8.24
C GLY A 125 10.02 27.00 8.12
N THR A 126 9.28 28.11 8.03
CA THR A 126 7.80 28.10 8.07
C THR A 126 7.16 27.25 6.97
N VAL A 127 7.71 27.26 5.75
CA VAL A 127 7.15 26.49 4.62
C VAL A 127 7.18 25.00 4.92
N SER A 128 8.30 24.51 5.48
CA SER A 128 8.47 23.10 5.83
C SER A 128 7.43 22.64 6.85
N TRP A 129 7.27 23.40 7.94
CA TRP A 129 6.31 23.08 9.01
C TRP A 129 4.85 23.17 8.56
N VAL A 130 4.51 24.13 7.70
CA VAL A 130 3.16 24.21 7.11
C VAL A 130 2.89 23.03 6.20
N ALA A 131 3.85 22.66 5.34
CA ALA A 131 3.71 21.50 4.47
C ALA A 131 3.58 20.19 5.26
N PHE A 132 4.36 20.04 6.33
CA PHE A 132 4.23 18.93 7.28
C PHE A 132 2.85 18.90 7.95
N GLY A 133 2.34 20.04 8.40
CA GLY A 133 1.00 20.16 8.99
C GLY A 133 -0.12 19.76 8.02
N VAL A 134 -0.02 20.19 6.76
CA VAL A 134 -0.97 19.80 5.69
C VAL A 134 -0.89 18.30 5.41
N ALA A 135 0.32 17.74 5.29
CA ALA A 135 0.52 16.30 5.12
C ALA A 135 -0.04 15.51 6.31
N GLY A 136 0.16 15.99 7.54
CA GLY A 136 -0.38 15.40 8.75
C GLY A 136 -1.90 15.41 8.78
N ALA A 137 -2.55 16.52 8.41
CA ALA A 137 -4.00 16.59 8.31
C ALA A 137 -4.56 15.64 7.23
N ALA A 138 -3.91 15.57 6.06
CA ALA A 138 -4.25 14.62 5.02
C ALA A 138 -4.06 13.17 5.50
N TYR A 139 -3.00 12.88 6.25
CA TYR A 139 -2.75 11.56 6.83
C TYR A 139 -3.85 11.17 7.83
N LEU A 140 -4.31 12.08 8.69
CA LEU A 140 -5.44 11.82 9.58
C LEU A 140 -6.73 11.52 8.81
N ALA A 141 -6.98 12.23 7.70
CA ALA A 141 -8.10 11.94 6.81
C ALA A 141 -7.96 10.54 6.16
N LEU A 142 -6.73 10.15 5.78
CA LEU A 142 -6.45 8.82 5.25
C LEU A 142 -6.68 7.73 6.31
N VAL A 143 -6.21 7.92 7.53
CA VAL A 143 -6.44 7.01 8.67
C VAL A 143 -7.94 6.85 8.94
N TYR A 144 -8.71 7.95 8.96
CA TYR A 144 -10.16 7.88 9.05
C TYR A 144 -10.76 7.08 7.89
N GLY A 145 -10.29 7.33 6.67
CA GLY A 145 -10.67 6.59 5.48
C GLY A 145 -10.45 5.07 5.62
N LEU A 146 -9.30 4.67 6.14
CA LEU A 146 -8.92 3.27 6.34
C LEU A 146 -9.69 2.60 7.49
N LEU A 147 -9.84 3.27 8.63
CA LEU A 147 -10.45 2.70 9.83
C LEU A 147 -11.98 2.73 9.81
N VAL A 148 -12.58 3.66 9.07
CA VAL A 148 -14.01 3.95 9.14
C VAL A 148 -14.70 3.83 7.78
N SER A 149 -14.25 4.56 6.77
CA SER A 149 -14.93 4.60 5.46
C SER A 149 -14.81 3.28 4.70
N LEU A 150 -13.61 2.71 4.68
CA LEU A 150 -13.30 1.49 3.94
C LEU A 150 -14.03 0.25 4.51
N PRO A 151 -14.06 0.02 5.85
CA PRO A 151 -14.82 -1.09 6.42
C PRO A 151 -16.34 -0.93 6.27
N ARG A 152 -16.87 0.31 6.36
CA ARG A 152 -18.30 0.58 6.12
C ARG A 152 -18.71 0.32 4.66
N SER A 153 -17.79 0.55 3.74
CA SER A 153 -17.99 0.31 2.31
C SER A 153 -17.75 -1.14 1.92
N ALA A 154 -17.28 -1.98 2.84
CA ALA A 154 -16.99 -3.36 2.54
C ALA A 154 -18.29 -4.13 2.32
N SER A 155 -18.48 -4.63 1.09
CA SER A 155 -19.54 -5.60 0.79
C SER A 155 -19.41 -6.82 1.72
N ALA A 156 -20.50 -7.55 1.97
CA ALA A 156 -20.58 -8.71 2.86
C ALA A 156 -19.59 -9.85 2.48
N ALA A 157 -18.29 -9.65 2.71
CA ALA A 157 -17.25 -10.62 2.48
C ALA A 157 -17.15 -11.56 3.69
N GLY A 158 -16.88 -12.85 3.49
CA GLY A 158 -16.79 -13.81 4.59
C GLY A 158 -15.79 -13.43 5.70
N ASP A 159 -15.96 -14.01 6.90
CA ASP A 159 -15.17 -13.69 8.10
C ASP A 159 -13.65 -13.69 7.89
N ARG A 160 -13.15 -14.62 7.07
CA ARG A 160 -11.73 -14.74 6.76
C ARG A 160 -11.18 -13.54 5.99
N VAL A 161 -11.94 -13.01 5.03
CA VAL A 161 -11.54 -11.81 4.27
C VAL A 161 -11.47 -10.61 5.21
N ARG A 162 -12.48 -10.46 6.09
CA ARG A 162 -12.50 -9.41 7.11
C ARG A 162 -11.29 -9.50 8.05
N ALA A 163 -10.92 -10.70 8.47
CA ALA A 163 -9.75 -10.91 9.32
C ALA A 163 -8.44 -10.52 8.64
N VAL A 164 -8.20 -10.98 7.40
CA VAL A 164 -7.00 -10.63 6.62
C VAL A 164 -6.95 -9.12 6.35
N PHE A 165 -8.06 -8.54 5.89
CA PHE A 165 -8.18 -7.09 5.69
C PHE A 165 -7.89 -6.30 6.97
N GLY A 166 -8.49 -6.70 8.10
CA GLY A 166 -8.31 -6.02 9.39
C GLY A 166 -6.86 -6.03 9.85
N THR A 167 -6.18 -7.18 9.74
CA THR A 167 -4.76 -7.31 10.06
C THR A 167 -3.90 -6.41 9.19
N LEU A 168 -4.07 -6.48 7.85
CA LEU A 168 -3.29 -5.67 6.92
C LEU A 168 -3.52 -4.18 7.12
N ARG A 169 -4.78 -3.76 7.27
CA ARG A 169 -5.14 -2.36 7.57
C ARG A 169 -4.48 -1.87 8.86
N ASN A 170 -4.52 -2.66 9.94
CA ASN A 170 -3.96 -2.27 11.22
C ASN A 170 -2.43 -2.13 11.14
N ILE A 171 -1.75 -3.06 10.45
CA ILE A 171 -0.30 -2.97 10.19
C ILE A 171 0.01 -1.68 9.42
N THR A 172 -0.74 -1.38 8.35
CA THR A 172 -0.56 -0.15 7.58
C THR A 172 -0.71 1.10 8.45
N VAL A 173 -1.80 1.24 9.19
CA VAL A 173 -2.04 2.44 10.02
C VAL A 173 -0.96 2.64 11.08
N VAL A 174 -0.62 1.56 11.81
CA VAL A 174 0.38 1.63 12.88
C VAL A 174 1.74 2.03 12.32
N LEU A 175 2.21 1.37 11.26
CA LEU A 175 3.53 1.64 10.71
C LEU A 175 3.60 2.99 10.01
N TRP A 176 2.55 3.38 9.26
CA TRP A 176 2.52 4.68 8.59
C TRP A 176 2.52 5.85 9.58
N THR A 177 1.99 5.66 10.80
CA THR A 177 2.04 6.68 11.86
C THR A 177 3.48 6.95 12.30
N LEU A 178 4.40 5.99 12.15
CA LEU A 178 5.79 6.16 12.54
C LEU A 178 6.58 7.04 11.57
N TYR A 179 6.21 7.13 10.29
CA TYR A 179 6.93 7.96 9.31
C TYR A 179 6.93 9.46 9.64
N PRO A 180 5.80 10.12 9.96
CA PRO A 180 5.82 11.51 10.37
C PRO A 180 6.56 11.70 11.71
N VAL A 181 6.57 10.70 12.60
CA VAL A 181 7.39 10.74 13.83
C VAL A 181 8.87 10.72 13.48
N VAL A 182 9.31 9.88 12.55
CA VAL A 182 10.70 9.87 12.07
C VAL A 182 11.06 11.21 11.46
N TRP A 183 10.20 11.79 10.63
CA TRP A 183 10.42 13.12 10.05
C TRP A 183 10.60 14.19 11.13
N LEU A 184 9.76 14.19 12.18
CA LEU A 184 9.91 15.13 13.31
C LEU A 184 11.25 14.96 14.03
N LEU A 185 11.75 13.73 14.15
CA LEU A 185 13.02 13.46 14.85
C LEU A 185 14.24 13.64 13.94
N ALA A 186 14.09 13.58 12.62
CA ALA A 186 15.14 13.71 11.62
C ALA A 186 15.75 15.13 11.59
N PRO A 187 16.92 15.32 10.93
CA PRO A 187 17.54 16.63 10.72
C PRO A 187 16.61 17.70 10.12
N THR A 188 15.64 17.30 9.30
CA THR A 188 14.63 18.17 8.71
C THR A 188 13.62 18.72 9.72
N GLY A 189 13.37 18.01 10.82
CA GLY A 189 12.50 18.40 11.93
C GLY A 189 13.28 19.00 13.10
N PHE A 190 13.36 18.25 14.20
CA PHE A 190 14.02 18.66 15.44
C PHE A 190 15.51 18.27 15.52
N GLY A 191 16.04 17.51 14.55
CA GLY A 191 17.46 17.16 14.47
C GLY A 191 17.95 16.24 15.59
N LEU A 192 17.09 15.36 16.09
CA LEU A 192 17.43 14.40 17.14
C LEU A 192 18.06 13.11 16.61
N LEU A 193 17.88 12.80 15.32
CA LEU A 193 18.49 11.68 14.63
C LEU A 193 19.68 12.13 13.78
N THR A 194 20.67 11.24 13.64
CA THR A 194 21.69 11.38 12.60
C THR A 194 21.13 10.93 11.23
N PRO A 195 21.66 11.40 10.09
CA PRO A 195 21.23 10.93 8.77
C PRO A 195 21.35 9.41 8.58
N ALA A 196 22.38 8.79 9.16
CA ALA A 196 22.53 7.33 9.13
C ALA A 196 21.45 6.61 9.94
N THR A 197 21.07 7.17 11.10
CA THR A 197 19.97 6.63 11.92
C THR A 197 18.62 6.82 11.24
N GLU A 198 18.36 7.97 10.63
CA GLU A 198 17.16 8.23 9.84
C GLU A 198 17.04 7.21 8.70
N MET A 199 18.11 7.00 7.93
CA MET A 199 18.15 6.02 6.85
C MET A 199 17.86 4.60 7.35
N LEU A 200 18.50 4.18 8.44
CA LEU A 200 18.24 2.90 9.10
C LEU A 200 16.76 2.73 9.43
N VAL A 201 16.17 3.72 10.11
CA VAL A 201 14.79 3.64 10.56
C VAL A 201 13.82 3.59 9.37
N PHE A 202 14.03 4.40 8.32
CA PHE A 202 13.20 4.31 7.12
C PHE A 202 13.33 2.96 6.42
N VAL A 203 14.53 2.40 6.28
CA VAL A 203 14.74 1.05 5.74
C VAL A 203 13.99 0.01 6.56
N TYR A 204 14.12 0.05 7.87
CA TYR A 204 13.39 -0.85 8.75
C TYR A 204 11.87 -0.72 8.57
N LEU A 205 11.34 0.50 8.63
CA LEU A 205 9.92 0.76 8.46
C LEU A 205 9.40 0.29 7.09
N ASP A 206 10.16 0.53 6.02
CA ASP A 206 9.80 0.10 4.69
C ASP A 206 9.79 -1.43 4.58
N ILE A 207 10.80 -2.12 5.14
CA ILE A 207 10.81 -3.60 5.16
C ILE A 207 9.58 -4.14 5.88
N VAL A 208 9.25 -3.62 7.07
CA VAL A 208 8.09 -4.14 7.82
C VAL A 208 6.76 -3.77 7.14
N SER A 209 6.64 -2.54 6.63
CA SER A 209 5.40 -2.03 6.02
C SER A 209 5.12 -2.58 4.63
N LYS A 210 6.16 -3.03 3.91
CA LYS A 210 6.04 -3.59 2.55
C LYS A 210 6.23 -5.11 2.56
N VAL A 211 7.39 -5.61 2.99
CA VAL A 211 7.66 -7.07 3.01
C VAL A 211 6.77 -7.77 4.03
N GLY A 212 6.64 -7.21 5.25
CA GLY A 212 5.74 -7.76 6.27
C GLY A 212 4.29 -7.78 5.80
N PHE A 213 3.83 -6.70 5.17
CA PHE A 213 2.50 -6.64 4.55
C PHE A 213 2.32 -7.73 3.46
N VAL A 214 3.28 -7.86 2.54
CA VAL A 214 3.22 -8.87 1.47
C VAL A 214 3.20 -10.29 2.03
N VAL A 215 4.03 -10.60 3.02
CA VAL A 215 4.05 -11.93 3.65
C VAL A 215 2.69 -12.26 4.29
N VAL A 216 2.12 -11.33 5.06
CA VAL A 216 0.79 -11.51 5.66
C VAL A 216 -0.29 -11.67 4.59
N ALA A 217 -0.23 -10.88 3.52
CA ALA A 217 -1.17 -10.92 2.41
C ALA A 217 -1.11 -12.24 1.63
N VAL A 218 0.08 -12.75 1.33
CA VAL A 218 0.27 -14.04 0.65
C VAL A 218 -0.13 -15.21 1.54
N ALA A 219 0.16 -15.15 2.85
CA ALA A 219 -0.27 -16.16 3.82
C ALA A 219 -1.80 -16.19 3.99
N GLY A 220 -2.46 -15.05 3.85
CA GLY A 220 -3.92 -14.92 3.85
C GLY A 220 -4.59 -15.14 2.50
N ALA A 221 -3.88 -15.66 1.50
CA ALA A 221 -4.41 -15.79 0.13
C ALA A 221 -5.61 -16.74 0.00
N ASP A 222 -5.86 -17.62 0.97
CA ASP A 222 -7.08 -18.44 1.05
C ASP A 222 -8.37 -17.58 1.16
N ALA A 223 -8.23 -16.34 1.63
CA ALA A 223 -9.32 -15.37 1.62
C ALA A 223 -9.77 -14.99 0.19
N LEU A 224 -8.86 -15.04 -0.79
CA LEU A 224 -9.16 -14.68 -2.18
C LEU A 224 -10.11 -15.69 -2.83
N ASP A 225 -10.00 -16.97 -2.48
CA ASP A 225 -10.88 -18.02 -3.02
C ASP A 225 -12.33 -17.80 -2.56
N ARG A 226 -12.52 -17.33 -1.32
CA ARG A 226 -13.84 -16.97 -0.78
C ARG A 226 -14.45 -15.77 -1.51
N LEU A 227 -13.61 -14.77 -1.82
CA LEU A 227 -14.00 -13.62 -2.64
C LEU A 227 -14.44 -14.01 -4.06
N GLY A 228 -13.88 -15.08 -4.62
CA GLY A 228 -14.28 -15.65 -5.92
C GLY A 228 -15.62 -16.39 -5.84
N ALA A 229 -15.80 -17.22 -4.81
CA ALA A 229 -17.04 -17.97 -4.57
C ALA A 229 -18.26 -17.04 -4.43
N ASP A 230 -18.13 -15.94 -3.65
CA ASP A 230 -19.22 -14.97 -3.47
C ASP A 230 -19.64 -14.29 -4.79
N ARG A 231 -18.71 -14.08 -5.73
CA ARG A 231 -19.05 -13.57 -7.08
C ARG A 231 -19.78 -14.62 -7.91
N GLY A 232 -19.38 -15.88 -7.84
CA GLY A 232 -20.02 -16.97 -8.57
C GLY A 232 -21.48 -17.17 -8.16
N VAL A 233 -21.76 -17.12 -6.85
CA VAL A 233 -23.13 -17.22 -6.31
C VAL A 233 -23.99 -16.03 -6.76
N ALA A 234 -23.49 -14.80 -6.64
CA ALA A 234 -24.24 -13.60 -7.05
C ALA A 234 -24.61 -13.60 -8.54
N VAL A 235 -23.73 -14.08 -9.42
CA VAL A 235 -24.01 -14.22 -10.86
C VAL A 235 -25.00 -15.36 -11.12
N GLY A 236 -24.89 -16.47 -10.40
CA GLY A 236 -25.81 -17.60 -10.49
C GLY A 236 -27.25 -17.23 -10.13
N ASP A 237 -27.43 -16.46 -9.06
CA ASP A 237 -28.74 -15.97 -8.64
C ASP A 237 -29.35 -14.98 -9.64
N SER A 238 -28.55 -14.09 -10.25
CA SER A 238 -29.05 -13.18 -11.29
C SER A 238 -29.50 -13.90 -12.55
N VAL A 239 -28.76 -14.92 -13.00
CA VAL A 239 -29.12 -15.71 -14.19
C VAL A 239 -30.34 -16.59 -13.90
N GLY A 240 -30.44 -17.15 -12.69
CA GLY A 240 -31.61 -17.92 -12.26
C GLY A 240 -32.89 -17.08 -12.17
N ALA A 241 -32.78 -15.83 -11.72
CA ALA A 241 -33.90 -14.89 -11.66
C ALA A 241 -34.37 -14.46 -13.06
N ASP A 242 -33.44 -14.16 -13.98
CA ASP A 242 -33.78 -13.81 -15.37
C ASP A 242 -34.46 -14.98 -16.10
N ALA A 243 -33.97 -16.21 -15.91
CA ALA A 243 -34.55 -17.42 -16.51
C ALA A 243 -35.92 -17.81 -15.91
N ALA A 244 -36.24 -17.39 -14.68
CA ALA A 244 -37.55 -17.56 -14.07
C ALA A 244 -38.54 -16.48 -14.51
N GLY A 245 -38.05 -15.25 -14.75
CA GLY A 245 -38.81 -14.14 -15.33
C GLY A 245 -39.32 -14.46 -16.74
N GLU A 246 -38.47 -15.00 -17.61
CA GLU A 246 -38.84 -15.39 -18.99
C GLU A 246 -39.90 -16.50 -19.05
N ARG A 247 -39.89 -17.45 -18.10
CA ARG A 247 -40.92 -18.51 -18.05
C ARG A 247 -42.28 -18.02 -17.58
N THR A 248 -42.32 -16.94 -16.81
CA THR A 248 -43.59 -16.38 -16.29
C THR A 248 -44.28 -15.52 -17.34
N THR A 249 -43.53 -14.85 -18.22
CA THR A 249 -44.10 -14.07 -19.34
C THR A 249 -44.62 -14.92 -20.50
N ALA A 250 -44.18 -16.19 -20.61
CA ALA A 250 -44.59 -17.09 -21.69
C ALA A 250 -45.93 -17.84 -21.44
N LEU A 251 -46.52 -17.71 -20.24
CA LEU A 251 -47.77 -18.38 -19.85
C LEU A 251 -48.95 -17.42 -19.68
N GLY A 252 -48.81 -16.15 -20.11
CA GLY A 252 -49.76 -15.08 -19.83
C GLY A 252 -50.70 -14.64 -20.97
N ASP A 253 -50.50 -15.14 -22.20
CA ASP A 253 -51.29 -14.74 -23.37
C ASP A 253 -52.00 -15.95 -23.97
N ASP A 254 -53.10 -16.38 -23.34
CA ASP A 254 -54.18 -17.17 -23.94
C ASP A 254 -55.49 -16.36 -23.92
#